data_AF-A0AAY5L2Q6-F1
#
_entry.id   AF-A0AAY5L2Q6-F1
#
_cell.length_a   1.000
_cell.length_b   1.000
_cell.length_c   1.000
_cell.angle_alpha   90.00
_cell.angle_beta   90.00
_cell.angle_gamma   90.00
#
_symmetry.space_group_name_H-M   'P 1'
#
loop_
_entity.id
_entity.type
_entity.pdbx_description
1 polymer ?
#
loop_
_entity_poly.entity_id
_entity_poly.type
_entity_poly.pdbx_seq_one_letter_code
_entity_poly.pdbx_strand_id
1 'polypeptide(L)'
;DDQRPGQFFSDGRRKVDYVLVFHHCRQTSLKGSAHHHPPHRLNVISNGSFPPADPVGGAEAYLEGDPAEGEKVLIREEFEARLLEAGLEMERDTEIRVYGPSFTRLHAPWSVLSREAEFLKIKVPTNKSYRVREERGLSGTLSEFWRKMNQPFQPSIPQLDHSTKHLAHCFSRDKLHLYNITSKDTFFDNATRSRIVYEILRRTACTRTCQTMGITTLIAKGVYDSAFPLHDGDYMVVGHSEERNDRQLLHDEWARYGAFYKYQPVDLIRKYFGEKIGLYFAWLGLYTQLLIPASIVGVFVFCYGCNTVDTNIPRYTLSLLLLAGCLCKALCDNCCCKKRFINKLID
;
A
#
# COMPACT_ATOMS: atom_id res chain seq x y z
N ASP A 1 11.34 19.63 21.80
CA ASP A 1 11.98 18.64 20.93
C ASP A 1 10.98 17.57 20.54
N ASP A 2 10.28 17.80 19.43
CA ASP A 2 9.20 16.96 18.91
C ASP A 2 9.70 16.16 17.70
N GLN A 3 10.90 15.57 17.80
CA GLN A 3 11.44 14.73 16.73
C GLN A 3 10.86 13.32 16.85
N ARG A 4 9.87 13.06 15.99
CA ARG A 4 9.17 11.79 15.87
C ARG A 4 10.20 10.66 15.63
N PRO A 5 10.23 9.60 16.47
CA PRO A 5 11.28 8.59 16.41
C PRO A 5 11.31 7.89 15.05
N GLY A 6 12.50 7.77 14.45
CA GLY A 6 12.78 6.90 13.30
C GLY A 6 12.54 7.47 11.89
N GLN A 7 11.99 8.67 11.74
CA GLN A 7 11.81 9.31 10.41
C GLN A 7 13.03 10.05 9.89
N PHE A 8 13.92 10.42 10.80
CA PHE A 8 15.18 11.09 10.50
C PHE A 8 16.33 10.21 11.00
N PHE A 9 17.51 10.47 10.44
CA PHE A 9 18.76 9.97 10.97
C PHE A 9 18.95 10.46 12.42
N SER A 10 19.91 9.87 13.12
CA SER A 10 20.30 10.22 14.49
C SER A 10 20.65 11.70 14.68
N ASP A 11 20.99 12.41 13.60
CA ASP A 11 21.24 13.86 13.60
C ASP A 11 19.99 14.74 13.58
N GLY A 12 18.80 14.16 13.39
CA GLY A 12 17.53 14.87 13.32
C GLY A 12 17.35 15.76 12.09
N ARG A 13 18.26 15.70 11.11
CA ARG A 13 18.24 16.57 9.91
C ARG A 13 17.93 15.79 8.65
N ARG A 14 18.57 14.63 8.45
CA ARG A 14 18.43 13.85 7.22
C ARG A 14 17.22 12.93 7.30
N LYS A 15 16.27 13.13 6.40
CA LYS A 15 15.05 12.29 6.32
C LYS A 15 15.38 10.89 5.80
N VAL A 16 14.84 9.86 6.44
CA VAL A 16 14.92 8.48 5.96
C VAL A 16 13.96 8.29 4.79
N ASP A 17 14.49 7.94 3.62
CA ASP A 17 13.72 7.73 2.39
C ASP A 17 13.36 6.26 2.16
N TYR A 18 14.21 5.36 2.67
CA TYR A 18 14.10 3.91 2.48
C TYR A 18 14.83 3.16 3.60
N VAL A 19 14.40 1.94 3.89
CA VAL A 19 15.03 1.07 4.89
C VAL A 19 15.29 -0.30 4.27
N LEU A 20 16.50 -0.82 4.47
CA LEU A 20 16.88 -2.18 4.17
C LEU A 20 16.93 -2.98 5.46
N VAL A 21 16.43 -4.21 5.44
CA VAL A 21 16.37 -5.10 6.61
C VAL A 21 17.05 -6.42 6.27
N PHE A 22 17.88 -6.90 7.19
CA PHE A 22 18.49 -8.23 7.13
C PHE A 22 18.64 -8.79 8.55
N HIS A 23 18.55 -10.10 8.73
CA HIS A 23 18.79 -10.74 10.02
C HIS A 23 20.21 -11.26 10.13
N HIS A 24 20.80 -11.12 11.33
CA HIS A 24 21.98 -11.89 11.69
C HIS A 24 21.52 -13.29 12.12
N CYS A 25 21.83 -14.31 11.31
CA CYS A 25 21.47 -15.69 11.63
C CYS A 25 22.42 -16.30 12.69
N ARG A 26 21.88 -17.08 13.63
CA ARG A 26 22.67 -17.98 14.47
C ARG A 26 23.01 -19.22 13.65
N GLN A 27 24.25 -19.71 13.75
CA GLN A 27 24.56 -21.11 13.48
C GLN A 27 23.70 -21.99 14.42
N THR A 28 22.57 -22.50 13.93
CA THR A 28 21.91 -23.63 14.57
C THR A 28 22.78 -24.85 14.35
N SER A 29 23.37 -25.36 15.43
CA SER A 29 23.97 -26.69 15.50
C SER A 29 22.97 -27.71 14.98
N LEU A 30 23.27 -28.29 13.82
CA LEU A 30 22.72 -29.56 13.38
C LEU A 30 23.17 -30.63 14.38
N LYS A 31 22.21 -31.19 15.11
CA LYS A 31 22.29 -32.59 15.55
C LYS A 31 21.03 -33.31 15.09
N GLY A 32 21.23 -34.30 14.23
CA GLY A 32 20.30 -35.39 14.01
C GLY A 32 19.57 -35.36 12.68
N SER A 33 20.17 -35.97 11.66
CA SER A 33 19.39 -36.61 10.60
C SER A 33 18.66 -37.81 11.20
N ALA A 34 17.34 -37.75 11.24
CA ALA A 34 16.46 -38.93 11.27
C ALA A 34 15.07 -38.53 10.78
N HIS A 35 14.60 -39.20 9.74
CA HIS A 35 13.22 -39.15 9.27
C HIS A 35 12.21 -39.40 10.40
N HIS A 36 11.20 -38.53 10.56
CA HIS A 36 9.76 -38.85 10.53
C HIS A 36 8.86 -37.71 11.08
N HIS A 37 7.58 -37.78 10.68
CA HIS A 37 6.45 -36.84 10.82
C HIS A 37 6.22 -36.13 12.18
N PRO A 38 5.47 -35.00 12.21
CA PRO A 38 4.92 -34.42 13.45
C PRO A 38 3.73 -35.28 13.94
N PRO A 39 3.19 -35.20 15.19
CA PRO A 39 3.04 -33.98 16.01
C PRO A 39 3.10 -34.19 17.57
N HIS A 40 2.73 -33.12 18.29
CA HIS A 40 2.16 -33.05 19.65
C HIS A 40 3.03 -32.58 20.84
N ARG A 41 2.53 -31.47 21.42
CA ARG A 41 2.73 -30.97 22.79
C ARG A 41 2.67 -32.09 23.84
N LEU A 42 3.48 -31.98 24.89
CA LEU A 42 3.07 -31.81 26.30
C LEU A 42 4.31 -31.68 27.22
N ASN A 43 4.15 -30.88 28.29
CA ASN A 43 5.11 -30.67 29.38
C ASN A 43 5.35 -31.96 30.18
N VAL A 44 6.49 -32.07 30.91
CA VAL A 44 6.64 -32.53 32.32
C VAL A 44 8.13 -32.85 32.68
N ILE A 45 8.64 -32.07 33.65
CA ILE A 45 9.46 -32.38 34.86
C ILE A 45 10.73 -33.28 34.79
N SER A 46 11.86 -32.63 35.11
CA SER A 46 12.94 -32.94 36.09
C SER A 46 13.30 -34.40 36.47
N ASN A 47 14.59 -34.76 36.37
CA ASN A 47 15.49 -34.86 37.53
C ASN A 47 16.91 -35.33 37.17
N GLY A 48 17.90 -34.56 37.62
CA GLY A 48 19.14 -35.03 38.25
C GLY A 48 20.20 -35.76 37.41
N SER A 49 21.37 -35.13 37.25
CA SER A 49 22.64 -35.57 37.88
C SER A 49 23.82 -34.87 37.21
N PHE A 50 24.46 -33.95 37.93
CA PHE A 50 25.74 -33.34 37.55
C PHE A 50 26.90 -34.18 38.13
N PRO A 51 27.98 -34.42 37.37
CA PRO A 51 29.31 -34.59 37.93
C PRO A 51 30.20 -33.35 37.67
N PRO A 52 31.28 -33.17 38.44
CA PRO A 52 31.89 -31.87 38.71
C PRO A 52 32.82 -31.40 37.60
N ALA A 53 32.96 -30.07 37.54
CA ALA A 53 33.93 -29.37 36.72
C ALA A 53 35.36 -29.55 37.28
N ASP A 54 36.32 -29.71 36.38
CA ASP A 54 37.70 -29.27 36.61
C ASP A 54 38.24 -28.54 35.37
N PRO A 55 39.18 -27.58 35.54
CA PRO A 55 39.41 -26.51 34.58
C PRO A 55 40.78 -26.67 33.91
N VAL A 56 40.83 -26.87 32.58
CA VAL A 56 42.09 -26.74 31.83
C VAL A 56 41.84 -26.24 30.41
N GLY A 57 42.54 -25.17 30.06
CA GLY A 57 43.10 -25.00 28.72
C GLY A 57 42.23 -24.19 27.76
N GLY A 58 42.65 -22.95 27.51
CA GLY A 58 42.11 -22.14 26.44
C GLY A 58 42.28 -22.80 25.06
N ALA A 59 41.20 -22.79 24.32
CA ALA A 59 41.21 -22.71 22.88
C ALA A 59 40.04 -21.81 22.50
N GLU A 60 40.34 -20.59 22.07
CA GLU A 60 39.39 -19.78 21.30
C GLU A 60 39.01 -20.61 20.08
N ALA A 61 37.87 -21.29 20.16
CA ALA A 61 37.23 -21.85 19.00
C ALA A 61 36.74 -20.67 18.16
N TYR A 62 37.57 -20.23 17.22
CA TYR A 62 37.12 -19.49 16.06
C TYR A 62 36.06 -20.37 15.37
N LEU A 63 34.79 -20.11 15.67
CA LEU A 63 33.67 -20.71 14.98
C LEU A 63 33.70 -20.16 13.55
N GLU A 64 34.28 -20.94 12.65
CA GLU A 64 34.20 -20.73 11.21
C GLU A 64 32.72 -20.59 10.85
N GLY A 65 32.32 -19.38 10.45
CA GLY A 65 30.95 -19.08 10.03
C GLY A 65 30.52 -19.97 8.87
N ASP A 66 29.21 -20.20 8.72
CA ASP A 66 28.70 -20.88 7.52
C ASP A 66 29.21 -20.13 6.27
N PRO A 67 29.95 -20.78 5.34
CA PRO A 67 30.50 -20.11 4.16
C PRO A 67 29.43 -19.40 3.33
N ALA A 68 28.19 -19.89 3.33
CA ALA A 68 27.07 -19.23 2.67
C ALA A 68 26.68 -17.89 3.34
N GLU A 69 26.80 -17.81 4.67
CA GLU A 69 26.52 -16.58 5.42
C GLU A 69 27.65 -15.55 5.25
N GLY A 70 28.90 -16.02 5.21
CA GLY A 70 30.05 -15.19 4.86
C GLY A 70 29.93 -14.57 3.46
N GLU A 71 29.42 -15.34 2.49
CA GLU A 71 29.16 -14.83 1.14
C GLU A 71 28.10 -13.72 1.13
N LYS A 72 27.00 -13.88 1.87
CA LYS A 72 25.95 -12.84 1.99
C LYS A 72 26.48 -11.56 2.61
N VAL A 73 27.36 -11.64 3.61
CA VAL A 73 28.00 -10.46 4.21
C VAL A 73 28.81 -9.69 3.16
N LEU A 74 29.65 -10.39 2.39
CA LEU A 74 30.46 -9.76 1.35
C LEU A 74 29.60 -9.13 0.23
N ILE A 75 28.51 -9.80 -0.15
CA ILE A 75 27.53 -9.26 -1.12
C ILE A 75 26.87 -7.99 -0.56
N ARG A 76 26.49 -7.96 0.72
CA ARG A 76 25.93 -6.76 1.36
C ARG A 76 26.93 -5.62 1.38
N GLU A 77 28.15 -5.86 1.82
CA GLU A 77 29.20 -4.84 1.88
C GLU A 77 29.49 -4.23 0.51
N GLU A 78 29.59 -5.07 -0.54
CA GLU A 78 29.76 -4.57 -1.91
C GLU A 78 28.54 -3.74 -2.33
N PHE A 79 27.32 -4.23 -2.13
CA PHE A 79 26.12 -3.53 -2.54
C PHE A 79 26.00 -2.16 -1.84
N GLU A 80 26.24 -2.11 -0.53
CA GLU A 80 26.21 -0.87 0.24
C GLU A 80 27.31 0.11 -0.21
N ALA A 81 28.53 -0.37 -0.48
CA ALA A 81 29.59 0.47 -1.04
C ALA A 81 29.16 1.11 -2.38
N ARG A 82 28.50 0.36 -3.26
CA ARG A 82 27.94 0.89 -4.51
C ARG A 82 26.81 1.90 -4.29
N LEU A 83 26.01 1.76 -3.24
CA LEU A 83 25.00 2.77 -2.88
C LEU A 83 25.64 4.08 -2.43
N LEU A 84 26.72 4.00 -1.65
CA LEU A 84 27.53 5.17 -1.27
C LEU A 84 28.18 5.82 -2.50
N GLU A 85 28.74 5.02 -3.43
CA GLU A 85 29.27 5.52 -4.71
C GLU A 85 28.20 6.21 -5.56
N ALA A 86 26.96 5.71 -5.53
CA ALA A 86 25.81 6.35 -6.18
C ALA A 86 25.44 7.69 -5.51
N GLY A 87 25.98 7.98 -4.33
CA GLY A 87 25.80 9.21 -3.57
C GLY A 87 24.69 9.14 -2.51
N LEU A 88 24.13 7.96 -2.24
CA LEU A 88 23.20 7.79 -1.12
C LEU A 88 23.97 7.86 0.20
N GLU A 89 23.30 8.37 1.22
CA GLU A 89 23.82 8.39 2.58
C GLU A 89 23.13 7.30 3.40
N MET A 90 23.89 6.66 4.30
CA MET A 90 23.45 5.47 5.02
C MET A 90 23.70 5.61 6.51
N GLU A 91 22.73 5.18 7.32
CA GLU A 91 22.86 5.06 8.77
C GLU A 91 22.45 3.65 9.18
N ARG A 92 23.32 2.95 9.91
CA ARG A 92 22.98 1.67 10.55
C ARG A 92 22.62 1.90 12.00
N ASP A 93 21.69 1.10 12.52
CA ASP A 93 21.36 1.13 13.94
C ASP A 93 22.60 0.86 14.80
N THR A 94 22.84 1.72 15.78
CA THR A 94 24.05 1.69 16.64
C THR A 94 24.00 0.55 17.66
N GLU A 95 22.80 0.09 18.00
CA GLU A 95 22.62 -1.13 18.79
C GLU A 95 22.90 -2.34 17.91
N ILE A 96 24.16 -2.78 17.91
CA ILE A 96 24.55 -4.08 17.35
C ILE A 96 23.88 -5.15 18.20
N ARG A 97 22.66 -5.50 17.84
CA ARG A 97 22.01 -6.68 18.40
C ARG A 97 22.73 -7.88 17.81
N VAL A 98 23.38 -8.65 18.68
CA VAL A 98 23.96 -9.96 18.34
C VAL A 98 22.89 -10.88 17.72
N TYR A 99 21.61 -10.62 18.04
CA TYR A 99 20.46 -11.37 17.56
C TYR A 99 19.32 -10.44 17.14
N GLY A 100 18.78 -10.66 15.94
CA GLY A 100 17.58 -9.99 15.46
C GLY A 100 17.76 -9.28 14.11
N PRO A 101 16.73 -8.53 13.69
CA PRO A 101 16.78 -7.73 12.47
C PRO A 101 17.73 -6.54 12.66
N SER A 102 18.60 -6.35 11.69
CA SER A 102 19.40 -5.16 11.49
C SER A 102 18.75 -4.26 10.45
N PHE A 103 18.72 -2.97 10.74
CA PHE A 103 18.13 -1.96 9.87
C PHE A 103 19.21 -1.03 9.35
N THR A 104 19.20 -0.84 8.03
CA THR A 104 20.02 0.15 7.34
C THR A 104 19.11 1.20 6.74
N ARG A 105 19.20 2.43 7.23
CA ARG A 105 18.41 3.58 6.79
C ARG A 105 19.13 4.29 5.67
N LEU A 106 18.40 4.66 4.62
CA LEU A 106 18.92 5.34 3.44
C LEU A 106 18.35 6.75 3.35
N HIS A 107 19.21 7.71 3.03
CA HIS A 107 18.86 9.09 2.73
C HIS A 107 19.40 9.46 1.35
N ALA A 108 18.55 10.09 0.52
CA ALA A 108 18.97 10.68 -0.75
C ALA A 108 19.13 12.20 -0.60
N PRO A 109 20.37 12.73 -0.70
CA PRO A 109 20.60 14.16 -0.68
C PRO A 109 20.08 14.82 -1.96
N TRP A 110 19.87 16.15 -1.92
CA TRP A 110 19.34 16.93 -3.05
C TRP A 110 20.11 16.74 -4.36
N SER A 111 21.44 16.59 -4.28
CA SER A 111 22.31 16.36 -5.45
C SER A 111 21.93 15.06 -6.18
N VAL A 112 21.67 13.99 -5.44
CA VAL A 112 21.23 12.69 -5.99
C VAL A 112 19.78 12.79 -6.46
N LEU A 113 18.88 13.32 -5.64
CA LEU A 113 17.46 13.46 -6.02
C LEU A 113 17.28 14.24 -7.31
N SER A 114 17.97 15.38 -7.44
CA SER A 114 17.87 16.22 -8.63
C SER A 114 18.47 15.54 -9.88
N ARG A 115 19.60 14.85 -9.75
CA ARG A 115 20.23 14.08 -10.84
C ARG A 115 19.34 12.94 -11.30
N GLU A 116 18.86 12.13 -10.37
CA GLU A 116 18.02 10.98 -10.68
C GLU A 116 16.62 11.40 -11.15
N ALA A 117 16.07 12.50 -10.64
CA ALA A 117 14.78 13.02 -11.10
C ALA A 117 14.84 13.47 -12.57
N GLU A 118 15.96 14.06 -13.00
CA GLU A 118 16.19 14.43 -14.40
C GLU A 118 16.38 13.21 -15.30
N PHE A 119 17.08 12.18 -14.81
CA PHE A 119 17.23 10.91 -15.51
C PHE A 119 15.89 10.19 -15.67
N LEU A 120 15.08 10.15 -14.61
CA LEU A 120 13.75 9.53 -14.57
C LEU A 120 12.65 10.38 -15.23
N LYS A 121 12.99 11.57 -15.74
CA LYS A 121 12.05 12.53 -16.37
C LYS A 121 10.82 12.80 -15.50
N ILE A 122 11.04 13.00 -14.20
CA ILE A 122 9.96 13.29 -13.26
C ILE A 122 9.30 14.61 -13.65
N LYS A 123 7.99 14.60 -13.88
CA LYS A 123 7.25 15.83 -14.18
C LYS A 123 6.95 16.58 -12.89
N VAL A 124 7.32 17.85 -12.85
CA VAL A 124 7.07 18.75 -11.72
C VAL A 124 6.32 20.00 -12.19
N PRO A 125 5.49 20.62 -11.33
CA PRO A 125 4.80 21.85 -11.67
C PRO A 125 5.79 23.01 -11.84
N THR A 126 5.56 23.86 -12.84
CA THR A 126 6.33 25.08 -13.09
C THR A 126 5.65 26.32 -12.53
N ASN A 127 6.40 27.41 -12.40
CA ASN A 127 5.91 28.73 -11.99
C ASN A 127 4.88 29.31 -12.96
N LYS A 128 4.81 28.80 -14.19
CA LYS A 128 3.80 29.22 -15.16
C LYS A 128 2.48 28.53 -14.85
N SER A 129 1.52 29.33 -14.40
CA SER A 129 0.14 28.92 -14.21
C SER A 129 -0.78 29.56 -15.24
N TYR A 130 -1.87 28.86 -15.58
CA TYR A 130 -2.98 29.43 -16.33
C TYR A 130 -4.26 29.28 -15.52
N ARG A 131 -5.14 30.28 -15.60
CA ARG A 131 -6.48 30.18 -15.03
C ARG A 131 -7.38 29.47 -16.02
N VAL A 132 -8.06 28.43 -15.56
CA VAL A 132 -9.07 27.73 -16.35
C VAL A 132 -10.19 28.73 -16.62
N ARG A 133 -10.57 28.88 -17.89
CA ARG A 133 -11.64 29.80 -18.29
C ARG A 133 -12.95 29.33 -17.67
N GLU A 134 -13.56 30.18 -16.85
CA GLU A 134 -14.88 29.91 -16.27
C GLU A 134 -15.93 29.78 -17.38
N GLU A 135 -16.77 28.76 -17.26
CA GLU A 135 -17.91 28.55 -18.15
C GLU A 135 -18.91 29.69 -17.97
N ARG A 136 -19.16 30.47 -19.03
CA ARG A 136 -20.11 31.59 -19.00
C ARG A 136 -21.48 31.15 -19.54
N GLY A 137 -22.55 31.68 -18.98
CA GLY A 137 -23.93 31.41 -19.41
C GLY A 137 -24.58 30.26 -18.62
N LEU A 138 -25.52 29.55 -19.25
CA LEU A 138 -26.35 28.51 -18.61
C LEU A 138 -25.52 27.37 -17.98
N SER A 139 -24.41 27.00 -18.61
CA SER A 139 -23.46 26.00 -18.09
C SER A 139 -22.80 26.44 -16.77
N GLY A 140 -22.49 27.73 -16.65
CA GLY A 140 -21.95 28.33 -15.43
C GLY A 140 -22.93 28.22 -14.26
N THR A 141 -24.20 28.58 -14.46
CA THR A 141 -25.24 28.44 -13.43
C THR A 141 -25.51 26.98 -13.02
N LEU A 142 -25.44 26.04 -13.96
CA LEU A 142 -25.62 24.61 -13.66
C LEU A 142 -24.44 24.06 -12.85
N SER A 143 -23.20 24.42 -13.22
CA SER A 143 -22.00 24.01 -12.49
C SER A 143 -21.93 24.60 -11.08
N GLU A 144 -22.38 25.84 -10.88
CA GLU A 144 -22.51 26.45 -9.56
C GLU A 144 -23.54 25.74 -8.68
N PHE A 145 -24.70 25.41 -9.24
CA PHE A 145 -25.73 24.64 -8.55
C PHE A 145 -25.21 23.25 -8.17
N TRP A 146 -24.55 22.56 -9.11
CA TRP A 146 -23.91 21.27 -8.87
C TRP A 146 -22.83 21.35 -7.78
N ARG A 147 -22.01 22.41 -7.77
CA ARG A 147 -21.00 22.64 -6.74
C ARG A 147 -21.64 22.86 -5.36
N LYS A 148 -22.71 23.64 -5.27
CA LYS A 148 -23.46 23.84 -4.01
C LYS A 148 -24.09 22.54 -3.50
N MET A 149 -24.66 21.74 -4.39
CA MET A 149 -25.22 20.44 -4.03
C MET A 149 -24.15 19.45 -3.55
N ASN A 150 -22.95 19.54 -4.12
CA ASN A 150 -21.84 18.64 -3.82
C ASN A 150 -20.93 19.09 -2.67
N GLN A 151 -21.05 20.33 -2.18
CA GLN A 151 -20.28 20.84 -1.04
C GLN A 151 -20.25 19.93 0.19
N PRO A 152 -21.38 19.36 0.71
CA PRO A 152 -21.34 18.51 1.90
C PRO A 152 -20.59 17.19 1.69
N PHE A 153 -20.42 16.78 0.43
CA PHE A 153 -19.69 15.56 0.06
C PHE A 153 -18.21 15.83 -0.24
N GLN A 154 -17.75 17.09 -0.27
CA GLN A 154 -16.33 17.36 -0.53
C GLN A 154 -15.46 17.17 0.72
N PRO A 155 -14.28 16.52 0.59
CA PRO A 155 -13.34 16.38 1.69
C PRO A 155 -12.73 17.74 2.08
N SER A 156 -12.53 17.94 3.38
CA SER A 156 -11.98 19.17 3.95
C SER A 156 -10.45 19.17 3.89
N ILE A 157 -9.93 19.33 2.68
CA ILE A 157 -8.49 19.40 2.39
C ILE A 157 -8.12 20.87 2.12
N PRO A 158 -6.93 21.35 2.54
CA PRO A 158 -6.42 22.66 2.12
C PRO A 158 -6.48 22.75 0.59
N GLN A 159 -7.45 23.51 0.08
CA GLN A 159 -7.79 23.44 -1.34
C GLN A 159 -6.64 24.03 -2.16
N LEU A 160 -6.03 23.19 -2.99
CA LEU A 160 -5.25 23.66 -4.12
C LEU A 160 -6.24 24.35 -5.06
N ASP A 161 -6.07 25.65 -5.30
CA ASP A 161 -6.97 26.46 -6.12
C ASP A 161 -7.23 25.77 -7.48
N HIS A 162 -8.38 25.09 -7.59
CA HIS A 162 -8.74 24.33 -8.79
C HIS A 162 -8.87 25.22 -10.03
N SER A 163 -9.00 26.55 -9.83
CA SER A 163 -9.07 27.52 -10.92
C SER A 163 -7.71 27.76 -11.58
N THR A 164 -6.60 27.48 -10.87
CA THR A 164 -5.24 27.79 -11.31
C THR A 164 -4.46 26.49 -11.54
N LYS A 165 -4.21 26.17 -12.81
CA LYS A 165 -3.45 24.98 -13.19
C LYS A 165 -2.01 25.35 -13.54
N HIS A 166 -1.06 24.65 -12.93
CA HIS A 166 0.35 24.79 -13.24
C HIS A 166 0.72 23.91 -14.44
N LEU A 167 1.55 24.44 -15.34
CA LEU A 167 2.12 23.64 -16.41
C LEU A 167 3.18 22.70 -15.82
N ALA A 168 3.10 21.40 -16.14
CA ALA A 168 4.10 20.43 -15.72
C ALA A 168 5.22 20.31 -16.77
N HIS A 169 6.47 20.24 -16.30
CA HIS A 169 7.65 20.05 -17.15
C HIS A 169 8.54 18.96 -16.55
N CYS A 170 9.24 18.20 -17.40
CA CYS A 170 10.22 17.22 -16.92
C CYS A 170 11.33 17.94 -16.16
N PHE A 171 11.59 17.51 -14.92
CA PHE A 171 12.59 18.10 -14.07
C PHE A 171 13.94 18.15 -14.78
N SER A 172 14.61 19.28 -14.68
CA SER A 172 15.92 19.50 -15.28
C SER A 172 16.72 20.44 -14.41
N ARG A 173 17.97 20.06 -14.13
CA ARG A 173 18.88 20.78 -13.25
C ARG A 173 19.36 22.10 -13.84
N ASP A 174 19.33 22.22 -15.16
CA ASP A 174 19.70 23.47 -15.85
C ASP A 174 18.59 24.52 -15.78
N LYS A 175 17.36 24.09 -15.51
CA LYS A 175 16.14 24.92 -15.54
C LYS A 175 15.48 25.08 -14.17
N LEU A 176 16.27 25.07 -13.09
CA LEU A 176 15.73 25.17 -11.73
C LEU A 176 14.87 26.43 -11.49
N HIS A 177 15.18 27.53 -12.17
CA HIS A 177 14.42 28.78 -12.11
C HIS A 177 12.97 28.67 -12.61
N LEU A 178 12.62 27.61 -13.34
CA LEU A 178 11.25 27.36 -13.78
C LEU A 178 10.35 26.81 -12.68
N TYR A 179 10.92 26.31 -11.58
CA TYR A 179 10.21 25.62 -10.51
C TYR A 179 10.17 26.48 -9.24
N ASN A 180 9.10 26.35 -8.45
CA ASN A 180 8.98 27.02 -7.17
C ASN A 180 9.68 26.18 -6.09
N ILE A 181 10.98 26.38 -5.90
CA ILE A 181 11.77 25.64 -4.91
C ILE A 181 11.88 26.49 -3.65
N THR A 182 10.91 26.39 -2.74
CA THR A 182 10.96 27.06 -1.43
C THR A 182 11.96 26.37 -0.49
N SER A 183 11.89 25.04 -0.41
CA SER A 183 12.84 24.21 0.32
C SER A 183 13.18 22.97 -0.50
N LYS A 184 14.47 22.61 -0.51
CA LYS A 184 14.98 21.42 -1.21
C LYS A 184 14.49 20.12 -0.57
N ASP A 185 14.20 20.14 0.73
CA ASP A 185 13.79 18.95 1.47
C ASP A 185 12.32 18.58 1.22
N THR A 186 11.48 19.58 0.97
CA THR A 186 10.02 19.41 0.74
C THR A 186 9.62 19.50 -0.73
N PHE A 187 10.53 19.86 -1.64
CA PHE A 187 10.21 20.02 -3.07
C PHE A 187 9.75 18.72 -3.72
N PHE A 188 10.41 17.60 -3.41
CA PHE A 188 9.97 16.28 -3.85
C PHE A 188 9.12 15.63 -2.77
N ASP A 189 7.89 15.26 -3.13
CA ASP A 189 7.01 14.49 -2.23
C ASP A 189 7.66 13.16 -1.81
N ASN A 190 7.27 12.65 -0.64
CA ASN A 190 7.84 11.43 -0.06
C ASN A 190 7.71 10.22 -0.99
N ALA A 191 6.56 10.06 -1.64
CA ALA A 191 6.35 9.02 -2.65
C ALA A 191 7.34 9.13 -3.83
N THR A 192 7.64 10.35 -4.26
CA THR A 192 8.61 10.61 -5.34
C THR A 192 10.03 10.33 -4.89
N ARG A 193 10.41 10.75 -3.68
CA ARG A 193 11.73 10.46 -3.08
C ARG A 193 11.96 8.96 -2.95
N SER A 194 11.01 8.22 -2.37
CA SER A 194 11.09 6.77 -2.25
C SER A 194 11.12 6.07 -3.60
N ARG A 195 10.40 6.58 -4.62
CA ARG A 195 10.48 6.05 -5.99
C ARG A 195 11.87 6.23 -6.61
N ILE A 196 12.49 7.40 -6.41
CA ILE A 196 13.87 7.65 -6.87
C ILE A 196 14.83 6.66 -6.20
N VAL A 197 14.78 6.53 -4.88
CA VAL A 197 15.67 5.62 -4.14
C VAL A 197 15.46 4.17 -4.55
N TYR A 198 14.22 3.72 -4.72
CA TYR A 198 13.92 2.39 -5.22
C TYR A 198 14.50 2.13 -6.62
N GLU A 199 14.43 3.11 -7.52
CA GLU A 199 15.04 2.98 -8.85
C GLU A 199 16.58 2.90 -8.80
N ILE A 200 17.23 3.60 -7.86
CA ILE A 200 18.67 3.42 -7.59
C ILE A 200 18.94 2.00 -7.10
N LEU A 201 18.26 1.56 -6.04
CA LEU A 201 18.40 0.23 -5.44
C LEU A 201 18.20 -0.91 -6.45
N ARG A 202 17.26 -0.73 -7.38
CA ARG A 202 16.96 -1.69 -8.43
C ARG A 202 18.02 -1.75 -9.53
N ARG A 203 18.72 -0.64 -9.80
CA ARG A 203 19.74 -0.55 -10.87
C ARG A 203 21.14 -0.86 -10.39
N THR A 204 21.41 -0.62 -9.11
CA THR A 204 22.70 -0.93 -8.49
C THR A 204 23.00 -2.42 -8.63
N ALA A 205 24.06 -2.75 -9.34
CA ALA A 205 24.50 -4.12 -9.56
C ALA A 205 25.54 -4.54 -8.52
N CYS A 206 25.54 -5.82 -8.18
CA CYS A 206 26.59 -6.47 -7.39
C CYS A 206 27.35 -7.42 -8.31
N THR A 207 28.67 -7.30 -8.37
CA THR A 207 29.49 -8.10 -9.30
C THR A 207 29.54 -9.56 -8.88
N ARG A 208 29.39 -9.84 -7.58
CA ARG A 208 29.42 -11.19 -7.01
C ARG A 208 28.19 -12.04 -7.31
N THR A 209 27.10 -11.47 -7.83
CA THR A 209 25.82 -12.20 -7.99
C THR A 209 25.55 -12.77 -9.38
N CYS A 210 26.49 -12.71 -10.34
CA CYS A 210 26.33 -13.16 -11.73
C CYS A 210 25.02 -12.67 -12.37
N GLN A 211 25.08 -11.48 -13.01
CA GLN A 211 24.08 -10.89 -13.93
C GLN A 211 22.66 -10.58 -13.41
N THR A 212 22.26 -11.00 -12.22
CA THR A 212 20.96 -10.60 -11.64
C THR A 212 21.12 -9.34 -10.79
N MET A 213 20.52 -8.24 -11.29
CA MET A 213 20.72 -6.86 -10.83
C MET A 213 19.74 -6.49 -9.70
N GLY A 214 20.17 -5.62 -8.80
CA GLY A 214 19.29 -4.87 -7.91
C GLY A 214 18.79 -5.56 -6.64
N ILE A 215 18.17 -4.75 -5.78
CA ILE A 215 17.65 -5.15 -4.47
C ILE A 215 16.66 -6.33 -4.51
N THR A 216 15.85 -6.47 -5.57
CA THR A 216 14.88 -7.57 -5.70
C THR A 216 15.56 -8.94 -5.76
N THR A 217 16.71 -9.01 -6.44
CA THR A 217 17.52 -10.23 -6.50
C THR A 217 18.11 -10.54 -5.14
N LEU A 218 18.63 -9.54 -4.46
CA LEU A 218 19.25 -9.70 -3.14
C LEU A 218 18.24 -10.17 -2.09
N ILE A 219 16.99 -9.70 -2.19
CA ILE A 219 15.90 -10.21 -1.36
C ILE A 219 15.59 -11.68 -1.70
N ALA A 220 15.47 -12.03 -2.99
CA ALA A 220 15.21 -13.41 -3.40
C ALA A 220 16.32 -14.39 -2.99
N LYS A 221 17.58 -13.92 -2.93
CA LYS A 221 18.74 -14.69 -2.45
C LYS A 221 18.87 -14.75 -0.92
N GLY A 222 18.00 -14.06 -0.18
CA GLY A 222 18.06 -14.00 1.29
C GLY A 222 19.26 -13.22 1.82
N VAL A 223 19.82 -12.30 1.01
CA VAL A 223 20.87 -11.36 1.43
C VAL A 223 20.26 -10.22 2.25
N TYR A 224 19.08 -9.76 1.81
CA TYR A 224 18.18 -8.89 2.58
C TYR A 224 16.85 -9.60 2.76
N ASP A 225 16.14 -9.33 3.85
CA ASP A 225 14.80 -9.89 4.07
C ASP A 225 13.71 -9.00 3.48
N SER A 226 13.91 -7.68 3.58
CA SER A 226 12.97 -6.72 3.04
C SER A 226 13.62 -5.37 2.76
N ALA A 227 12.98 -4.58 1.89
CA ALA A 227 13.36 -3.22 1.59
C ALA A 227 12.09 -2.40 1.36
N PHE A 228 11.85 -1.37 2.18
CA PHE A 228 10.60 -0.59 2.13
C PHE A 228 10.82 0.90 2.46
N PRO A 229 9.99 1.80 1.90
CA PRO A 229 9.94 3.19 2.31
C PRO A 229 9.22 3.35 3.65
N LEU A 230 9.53 4.42 4.39
CA LEU A 230 8.83 4.74 5.63
C LEU A 230 7.59 5.60 5.40
N HIS A 231 6.58 5.41 6.24
CA HIS A 231 5.39 6.24 6.27
C HIS A 231 5.61 7.54 7.06
N ASP A 232 4.78 8.55 6.76
CA ASP A 232 4.82 9.82 7.47
C ASP A 232 4.19 9.69 8.86
N GLY A 233 5.04 9.51 9.86
CA GLY A 233 4.68 9.51 11.28
C GLY A 233 3.51 8.64 11.69
N ASP A 234 3.01 8.91 12.90
CA ASP A 234 1.85 8.23 13.42
C ASP A 234 0.57 8.73 12.74
N TYR A 235 -0.38 7.82 12.56
CA TYR A 235 -1.70 8.13 12.02
C TYR A 235 -2.63 8.77 13.07
N MET A 236 -2.30 8.62 14.36
CA MET A 236 -3.03 9.28 15.45
C MET A 236 -2.68 10.77 15.49
N VAL A 237 -3.70 11.62 15.56
CA VAL A 237 -3.53 13.08 15.65
C VAL A 237 -3.15 13.44 17.09
N VAL A 238 -1.89 13.77 17.31
CA VAL A 238 -1.38 14.33 18.56
C VAL A 238 -0.89 15.74 18.25
N GLY A 239 -1.71 16.77 18.47
CA GLY A 239 -1.29 18.17 18.29
C GLY A 239 -2.31 19.12 17.63
N HIS A 240 -1.85 20.33 17.32
CA HIS A 240 -2.64 21.42 16.73
C HIS A 240 -2.92 21.18 15.23
N SER A 241 -4.07 21.66 14.75
CA SER A 241 -4.65 21.32 13.45
C SER A 241 -3.85 21.79 12.22
N GLU A 242 -2.83 22.63 12.38
CA GLU A 242 -2.15 23.31 11.26
C GLU A 242 -0.91 22.56 10.72
N GLU A 243 -0.44 21.51 11.40
CA GLU A 243 0.71 20.68 10.95
C GLU A 243 0.33 19.19 10.82
N ARG A 244 -0.84 18.91 10.24
CA ARG A 244 -1.27 17.53 10.00
C ARG A 244 -0.42 16.89 8.91
N ASN A 245 0.07 15.68 9.16
CA ASN A 245 0.75 14.88 8.13
C ASN A 245 -0.25 14.46 7.04
N ASP A 246 0.25 14.28 5.81
CA ASP A 246 -0.54 13.74 4.69
C ASP A 246 -1.24 12.42 5.07
N ARG A 247 -0.57 11.56 5.86
CA ARG A 247 -1.14 10.31 6.40
C ARG A 247 -2.33 10.53 7.34
N GLN A 248 -2.24 11.50 8.25
CA GLN A 248 -3.31 11.82 9.20
C GLN A 248 -4.51 12.43 8.49
N LEU A 249 -4.26 13.35 7.55
CA LEU A 249 -5.31 13.95 6.73
C LEU A 249 -6.03 12.90 5.89
N LEU A 250 -5.29 11.96 5.30
CA LEU A 250 -5.85 10.88 4.50
C LEU A 250 -6.67 9.90 5.36
N HIS A 251 -6.25 9.65 6.59
CA HIS A 251 -7.03 8.85 7.53
C HIS A 251 -8.35 9.54 7.89
N ASP A 252 -8.31 10.82 8.25
CA ASP A 252 -9.50 11.55 8.70
C ASP A 252 -10.55 11.79 7.61
N GLU A 253 -10.11 12.15 6.41
CA GLU A 253 -11.01 12.54 5.33
C GLU A 253 -11.45 11.37 4.44
N TRP A 254 -10.73 10.24 4.45
CA TRP A 254 -10.98 9.13 3.53
C TRP A 254 -10.99 7.76 4.18
N ALA A 255 -9.97 7.36 4.94
CA ALA A 255 -9.83 5.97 5.42
C ALA A 255 -10.67 5.63 6.67
N ARG A 256 -11.75 6.37 6.94
CA ARG A 256 -12.66 6.15 8.08
C ARG A 256 -14.02 5.66 7.59
N TYR A 257 -14.60 4.67 8.28
CA TYR A 257 -15.95 4.19 7.98
C TYR A 257 -17.00 5.32 8.01
N GLY A 258 -16.83 6.32 8.87
CA GLY A 258 -17.71 7.49 8.92
C GLY A 258 -17.60 8.45 7.74
N ALA A 259 -16.58 8.33 6.88
CA ALA A 259 -16.34 9.20 5.72
C ALA A 259 -16.89 8.62 4.40
N PHE A 260 -17.66 7.52 4.43
CA PHE A 260 -18.16 6.82 3.24
C PHE A 260 -19.03 7.68 2.30
N TYR A 261 -19.64 8.74 2.82
CA TYR A 261 -20.48 9.66 2.06
C TYR A 261 -19.67 10.74 1.32
N LYS A 262 -18.40 10.94 1.67
CA LYS A 262 -17.54 11.96 1.03
C LYS A 262 -16.98 11.44 -0.29
N TYR A 263 -16.68 12.36 -1.21
CA TYR A 263 -15.92 12.07 -2.42
C TYR A 263 -14.48 11.69 -2.08
N GLN A 264 -13.93 10.78 -2.87
CA GLN A 264 -12.56 10.31 -2.67
C GLN A 264 -11.56 11.41 -3.06
N PRO A 265 -10.63 11.80 -2.16
CA PRO A 265 -9.58 12.78 -2.46
C PRO A 265 -8.45 12.15 -3.28
N VAL A 266 -8.72 11.88 -4.56
CA VAL A 266 -7.82 11.14 -5.46
C VAL A 266 -6.44 11.79 -5.55
N ASP A 267 -6.36 13.13 -5.58
CA ASP A 267 -5.07 13.82 -5.66
C ASP A 267 -4.21 13.63 -4.41
N LEU A 268 -4.81 13.59 -3.22
CA LEU A 268 -4.09 13.34 -1.96
C LEU A 268 -3.64 11.86 -1.88
N ILE A 269 -4.49 10.93 -2.28
CA ILE A 269 -4.16 9.50 -2.39
C ILE A 269 -2.98 9.31 -3.35
N ARG A 270 -3.05 9.96 -4.53
CA ARG A 270 -2.00 9.93 -5.57
C ARG A 270 -0.70 10.54 -5.07
N LYS A 271 -0.75 11.65 -4.34
CA LYS A 271 0.43 12.29 -3.73
C LYS A 271 1.11 11.37 -2.71
N TYR A 272 0.34 10.70 -1.85
CA TYR A 272 0.88 9.89 -0.76
C TYR A 272 1.30 8.47 -1.19
N PHE A 273 0.46 7.77 -1.95
CA PHE A 273 0.70 6.38 -2.37
C PHE A 273 1.27 6.24 -3.79
N GLY A 274 1.28 7.33 -4.57
CA GLY A 274 1.72 7.34 -5.95
C GLY A 274 0.62 7.01 -6.96
N GLU A 275 1.00 7.09 -8.24
CA GLU A 275 0.09 7.05 -9.39
C GLU A 275 -0.68 5.73 -9.53
N LYS A 276 -0.06 4.58 -9.25
CA LYS A 276 -0.71 3.26 -9.41
C LYS A 276 -1.90 3.09 -8.46
N ILE A 277 -1.71 3.45 -7.19
CA ILE A 277 -2.74 3.32 -6.16
C ILE A 277 -3.78 4.43 -6.33
N GLY A 278 -3.34 5.66 -6.64
CA GLY A 278 -4.25 6.76 -6.98
C GLY A 278 -5.18 6.41 -8.14
N LEU A 279 -4.65 5.82 -9.22
CA LEU A 279 -5.45 5.39 -10.37
C LEU A 279 -6.43 4.26 -10.02
N TYR A 280 -6.00 3.29 -9.20
CA TYR A 280 -6.89 2.22 -8.73
C TYR A 280 -8.12 2.78 -8.02
N PHE A 281 -7.93 3.69 -7.06
CA PHE A 281 -9.04 4.29 -6.32
C PHE A 281 -9.86 5.26 -7.17
N ALA A 282 -9.25 5.98 -8.10
CA ALA A 282 -9.98 6.80 -9.07
C ALA A 282 -10.92 5.95 -9.93
N TRP A 283 -10.44 4.82 -10.43
CA TRP A 283 -11.23 3.86 -11.20
C TRP A 283 -12.34 3.24 -10.36
N LEU A 284 -12.04 2.81 -9.14
CA LEU A 284 -13.02 2.26 -8.22
C LEU A 284 -14.13 3.28 -7.91
N GLY A 285 -13.76 4.54 -7.67
CA GLY A 285 -14.71 5.64 -7.46
C GLY A 285 -15.62 5.82 -8.67
N LEU A 286 -15.06 5.92 -9.87
CA LEU A 286 -15.86 6.02 -11.10
C LEU A 286 -16.80 4.82 -11.27
N TYR A 287 -16.31 3.60 -11.05
CA TYR A 287 -17.11 2.38 -11.16
C TYR A 287 -18.30 2.39 -10.20
N THR A 288 -18.08 2.74 -8.93
CA THR A 288 -19.18 2.86 -7.94
C THR A 288 -20.18 3.95 -8.34
N GLN A 289 -19.72 5.08 -8.89
CA GLN A 289 -20.60 6.14 -9.37
C GLN A 289 -21.47 5.71 -10.55
N LEU A 290 -20.93 4.91 -11.49
CA LEU A 290 -21.69 4.37 -12.62
C LEU A 290 -22.72 3.31 -12.19
N LEU A 291 -22.48 2.61 -11.07
CA LEU A 291 -23.43 1.66 -10.51
C LEU A 291 -24.65 2.33 -9.88
N ILE A 292 -24.55 3.57 -9.40
CA ILE A 292 -25.67 4.30 -8.80
C ILE A 292 -26.87 4.40 -9.77
N PRO A 293 -26.76 5.00 -10.96
CA PRO A 293 -27.89 5.08 -11.90
C PRO A 293 -28.36 3.70 -12.37
N ALA A 294 -27.45 2.75 -12.57
CA ALA A 294 -27.81 1.38 -12.94
C ALA A 294 -28.65 0.69 -11.84
N SER A 295 -28.29 0.89 -10.57
CA SER A 295 -29.03 0.37 -9.42
C SER A 295 -30.43 1.01 -9.30
N ILE A 296 -30.54 2.32 -9.54
CA ILE A 296 -31.81 3.04 -9.53
C ILE A 296 -32.76 2.47 -10.59
N VAL A 297 -32.29 2.30 -11.83
CA VAL A 297 -33.08 1.69 -12.91
C VAL A 297 -33.45 0.24 -12.56
N GLY A 298 -32.51 -0.53 -12.01
CA GLY A 298 -32.75 -1.90 -11.57
C GLY A 298 -33.85 -2.00 -10.50
N VAL A 299 -33.85 -1.11 -9.51
CA VAL A 299 -34.89 -1.02 -8.48
C VAL A 299 -36.23 -0.64 -9.10
N PHE A 300 -36.28 0.32 -10.03
CA PHE A 300 -37.53 0.69 -10.71
C PHE A 300 -38.13 -0.47 -11.51
N VAL A 301 -37.31 -1.19 -12.29
CA VAL A 301 -37.75 -2.36 -13.05
C VAL A 301 -38.21 -3.47 -12.11
N PHE A 302 -37.51 -3.69 -11.00
CA PHE A 302 -37.92 -4.68 -9.99
C PHE A 302 -39.26 -4.31 -9.35
N CYS A 303 -39.45 -3.05 -8.93
CA CYS A 303 -40.71 -2.56 -8.39
C CYS A 303 -41.85 -2.67 -9.42
N TYR A 304 -41.61 -2.32 -10.68
CA TYR A 304 -42.59 -2.48 -11.75
C TYR A 304 -42.98 -3.96 -11.94
N GLY A 305 -41.99 -4.85 -11.92
CA GLY A 305 -42.18 -6.30 -11.92
C GLY A 305 -43.08 -6.74 -10.76
N CYS A 306 -42.77 -6.34 -9.52
CA CYS A 306 -43.59 -6.66 -8.35
C CYS A 306 -45.04 -6.17 -8.48
N ASN A 307 -45.28 -4.98 -9.04
CA ASN A 307 -46.64 -4.46 -9.25
C ASN A 307 -47.41 -5.23 -10.35
N THR A 308 -46.71 -5.74 -11.36
CA THR A 308 -47.33 -6.47 -12.49
C THR A 308 -47.38 -7.98 -12.27
N VAL A 309 -46.84 -8.50 -11.16
CA VAL A 309 -46.86 -9.93 -10.82
C VAL A 309 -48.29 -10.49 -10.79
N ASP A 310 -49.24 -9.75 -10.22
CA ASP A 310 -50.63 -10.19 -10.07
C ASP A 310 -51.48 -9.99 -11.34
N THR A 311 -50.98 -9.31 -12.37
CA THR A 311 -51.73 -9.11 -13.62
C THR A 311 -51.28 -10.04 -14.75
N ASN A 312 -50.30 -10.90 -14.50
CA ASN A 312 -49.72 -11.77 -15.52
C ASN A 312 -50.62 -12.98 -15.84
N ILE A 313 -51.30 -12.92 -16.99
CA ILE A 313 -52.14 -13.99 -17.57
C ILE A 313 -51.46 -15.38 -17.54
N PRO A 314 -50.16 -15.53 -17.89
CA PRO A 314 -49.49 -16.84 -17.84
C PRO A 314 -49.36 -17.45 -16.45
N ARG A 315 -49.34 -16.64 -15.37
CA ARG A 315 -49.34 -17.15 -13.99
C ARG A 315 -50.68 -17.74 -13.61
N TYR A 316 -51.78 -17.10 -14.01
CA TYR A 316 -53.12 -17.65 -13.80
C TYR A 316 -53.27 -18.97 -14.55
N THR A 317 -52.80 -19.05 -15.80
CA THR A 317 -52.84 -20.29 -16.58
C THR A 317 -51.96 -21.38 -15.96
N LEU A 318 -50.76 -21.06 -15.47
CA LEU A 318 -49.87 -22.04 -14.82
C LEU A 318 -50.39 -22.48 -13.44
N SER A 319 -50.90 -21.54 -12.64
CA SER A 319 -51.56 -21.82 -11.35
C SER A 319 -52.79 -22.68 -11.55
N LEU A 320 -53.61 -22.38 -12.56
CA LEU A 320 -54.77 -23.18 -12.95
C LEU A 320 -54.37 -24.57 -13.46
N LEU A 321 -53.31 -24.70 -14.27
CA LEU A 321 -52.77 -26.00 -14.71
C LEU A 321 -52.18 -26.84 -13.57
N LEU A 322 -51.61 -26.19 -12.55
CA LEU A 322 -51.11 -26.83 -11.32
C LEU A 322 -52.26 -27.25 -10.40
N LEU A 323 -53.27 -26.40 -10.21
CA LEU A 323 -54.51 -26.69 -9.47
C LEU A 323 -55.33 -27.81 -10.14
N ALA A 324 -55.41 -27.80 -11.47
CA ALA A 324 -56.07 -28.83 -12.27
C ALA A 324 -55.25 -30.12 -12.40
N GLY A 325 -54.04 -30.18 -11.83
CA GLY A 325 -53.18 -31.37 -11.85
C GLY A 325 -52.59 -31.74 -13.22
N CYS A 326 -52.84 -30.93 -14.26
CA CYS A 326 -52.42 -31.21 -15.63
C CYS A 326 -50.90 -31.19 -15.81
N LEU A 327 -50.18 -30.31 -15.08
CA LEU A 327 -48.71 -30.25 -15.18
C LEU A 327 -48.03 -31.48 -14.58
N CYS A 328 -48.61 -32.04 -13.52
CA CYS A 328 -48.08 -33.22 -12.84
C CYS A 328 -48.33 -34.51 -13.65
N LYS A 329 -49.39 -34.53 -14.47
CA LYS A 329 -49.74 -35.63 -15.37
C LYS A 329 -48.82 -35.74 -16.59
N ALA A 330 -48.29 -34.63 -17.09
CA ALA A 330 -47.43 -34.61 -18.28
C ALA A 330 -45.96 -34.96 -18.01
N LEU A 331 -45.53 -34.95 -16.74
CA LEU A 331 -44.13 -35.20 -16.34
C LEU A 331 -43.94 -36.55 -15.62
N CYS A 332 -44.99 -37.36 -15.46
CA CYS A 332 -44.91 -38.61 -14.71
C CYS A 332 -45.84 -39.67 -15.32
N ASP A 333 -45.26 -40.71 -15.93
CA ASP A 333 -46.01 -41.86 -16.48
C ASP A 333 -46.59 -42.77 -15.39
N ASN A 334 -46.20 -42.59 -14.12
CA ASN A 334 -46.78 -43.32 -13.00
C ASN A 334 -47.23 -42.34 -11.89
N CYS A 335 -48.47 -42.50 -11.44
CA CYS A 335 -49.20 -41.63 -10.52
C CYS A 335 -48.40 -41.25 -9.26
N CYS A 336 -47.75 -40.07 -9.27
CA CYS A 336 -47.14 -39.46 -8.08
C CYS A 336 -47.95 -38.24 -7.62
N CYS A 337 -49.21 -38.47 -7.21
CA CYS A 337 -50.02 -37.47 -6.51
C CYS A 337 -49.72 -37.50 -5.01
N LYS A 338 -48.79 -36.65 -4.55
CA LYS A 338 -48.83 -35.94 -3.25
C LYS A 338 -47.47 -35.30 -2.94
N LYS A 339 -47.24 -34.10 -3.45
CA LYS A 339 -46.61 -33.04 -2.65
C LYS A 339 -47.64 -31.92 -2.50
N ARG A 340 -48.52 -32.17 -1.53
CA ARG A 340 -49.48 -31.21 -0.99
C ARG A 340 -48.65 -30.07 -0.40
N PHE A 341 -48.77 -28.89 -0.97
CA PHE A 341 -48.27 -27.63 -0.41
C PHE A 341 -49.14 -27.34 0.84
N ILE A 342 -48.77 -27.97 1.96
CA ILE A 342 -49.44 -27.81 3.25
C ILE A 342 -48.84 -26.58 3.93
N ASN A 343 -49.59 -25.47 3.90
CA ASN A 343 -50.02 -24.72 5.09
C ASN A 343 -50.44 -23.29 4.73
N LYS A 344 -51.74 -23.12 4.44
CA LYS A 344 -52.59 -22.00 4.89
C LYS A 344 -53.98 -22.17 4.29
N LEU A 345 -54.87 -22.81 5.03
CA LEU A 345 -56.33 -22.63 5.02
C LEU A 345 -56.92 -23.43 6.21
N ILE A 346 -56.39 -23.10 7.38
CA ILE A 346 -56.93 -23.23 8.74
C ILE A 346 -56.25 -22.01 9.40
N ASP A 347 -56.86 -20.86 9.63
CA ASP A 347 -58.27 -20.48 9.85
C ASP A 347 -58.81 -19.45 8.85
#